data_AF-A0A0F9FQN6-F1
#
_entry.id   AF-A0A0F9FQN6-F1
#
_cell.length_a   1.000
_cell.length_b   1.000
_cell.length_c   1.000
_cell.angle_alpha   90.00
_cell.angle_beta   90.00
_cell.angle_gamma   90.00
#
_symmetry.space_group_name_H-M   'P 1'
#
loop_
_entity.id
_entity.type
_entity.pdbx_description
1 polymer ?
#
loop_
_entity_poly.entity_id
_entity_poly.type
_entity_poly.pdbx_seq_one_letter_code
_entity_poly.pdbx_strand_id
1 'polypeptide(L)'
;MKDVVGASGAIFEVLNDAEHQYWNKAREKYLDQYKFENVSDLQDMDRVLVGEILSFRWGSWLVKEADYDGRSIEDIEDKLKRQKLDLDKETRILKEKMGLNRAHRQDSEQQSTADYLESLLRHAEEFGIHRDEEISKATDLLREVFTQVGLYLRTDEEERAHLKINPEDIMRWLIEVAKPEFDAIDAAFRKNQRLWIRDLA
;
A
#
# COMPACT_ATOMS: atom_id res chain seq x y z
N MET A 1 9.47 -39.95 19.41
CA MET A 1 9.69 -38.58 18.91
C MET A 1 10.77 -38.63 17.85
N LYS A 2 10.62 -37.82 16.80
CA LYS A 2 11.58 -37.68 15.70
C LYS A 2 11.90 -36.20 15.55
N ASP A 3 13.10 -35.89 15.07
CA ASP A 3 13.53 -34.51 14.91
C ASP A 3 13.35 -34.07 13.46
N VAL A 4 12.89 -32.83 13.26
CA VAL A 4 12.79 -32.18 11.95
C VAL A 4 13.56 -30.87 11.96
N VAL A 5 14.16 -30.54 10.81
CA VAL A 5 14.88 -29.28 10.63
C VAL A 5 13.94 -28.25 10.01
N GLY A 6 13.77 -27.13 10.71
CA GLY A 6 13.08 -25.94 10.24
C GLY A 6 13.85 -25.21 9.15
N ALA A 7 13.20 -24.24 8.53
CA ALA A 7 13.80 -23.44 7.48
C ALA A 7 14.84 -22.45 7.98
N SER A 8 14.76 -22.00 9.23
CA SER A 8 15.84 -21.24 9.87
C SER A 8 17.04 -22.11 10.27
N GLY A 9 16.93 -23.44 10.15
CA GLY A 9 17.92 -24.40 10.63
C GLY A 9 17.70 -24.85 12.09
N ALA A 10 16.66 -24.35 12.76
CA ALA A 10 16.27 -24.82 14.09
C ALA A 10 15.76 -26.27 14.05
N ILE A 11 15.96 -27.02 15.14
CA ILE A 11 15.49 -28.41 15.27
C ILE A 11 14.20 -28.42 16.09
N PHE A 12 13.18 -29.10 15.58
CA PHE A 12 11.88 -29.25 16.23
C PHE A 12 11.53 -30.72 16.40
N GLU A 13 10.82 -31.04 17.47
CA GLU A 13 10.38 -32.42 17.78
C GLU A 13 8.97 -32.69 17.23
N VAL A 14 8.84 -33.77 16.45
CA VAL A 14 7.57 -34.30 15.96
C VAL A 14 7.23 -35.66 16.57
N LEU A 15 5.93 -35.93 16.71
CA LEU A 15 5.44 -37.12 17.42
C LEU A 15 5.40 -38.33 16.48
N ASN A 16 4.91 -38.14 15.25
CA ASN A 16 4.57 -39.21 14.33
C ASN A 16 5.19 -39.03 12.93
N ASP A 17 5.28 -40.14 12.18
CA ASP A 17 5.83 -40.17 10.82
C ASP A 17 5.01 -39.34 9.82
N ALA A 18 3.69 -39.29 10.03
CA ALA A 18 2.80 -38.44 9.24
C ALA A 18 3.12 -36.95 9.40
N GLU A 19 3.43 -36.51 10.63
CA GLU A 19 3.81 -35.12 10.91
C GLU A 19 5.17 -34.79 10.31
N HIS A 20 6.13 -35.73 10.39
CA HIS A 20 7.44 -35.59 9.77
C HIS A 20 7.34 -35.43 8.25
N GLN A 21 6.49 -36.24 7.59
CA GLN A 21 6.24 -36.11 6.14
C GLN A 21 5.53 -34.80 5.79
N TYR A 22 4.55 -34.40 6.59
CA TYR A 22 3.85 -33.13 6.39
C TYR A 22 4.80 -31.94 6.51
N TRP A 23 5.62 -31.90 7.57
CA TRP A 23 6.60 -30.83 7.81
C TRP A 23 7.51 -30.62 6.61
N ASN A 24 8.13 -31.69 6.12
CA ASN A 24 9.07 -31.60 5.00
C ASN A 24 8.38 -31.11 3.72
N LYS A 25 7.18 -31.63 3.41
CA LYS A 25 6.41 -31.19 2.24
C LYS A 25 5.96 -29.74 2.35
N ALA A 26 5.48 -29.32 3.52
CA ALA A 26 5.02 -27.96 3.75
C ALA A 26 6.18 -26.98 3.67
N ARG A 27 7.29 -27.27 4.34
CA ARG A 27 8.53 -26.48 4.29
C ARG A 27 9.03 -26.31 2.86
N GLU A 28 9.16 -27.40 2.10
CA GLU A 28 9.65 -27.37 0.72
C GLU A 28 8.73 -26.54 -0.18
N LYS A 29 7.41 -26.71 -0.03
CA LYS A 29 6.42 -25.91 -0.76
C LYS A 29 6.49 -24.43 -0.42
N TYR A 30 6.67 -24.07 0.85
CA TYR A 30 6.78 -22.66 1.23
C TYR A 30 8.10 -22.03 0.75
N LEU A 31 9.21 -22.76 0.78
CA LEU A 31 10.48 -22.28 0.25
C LEU A 31 10.50 -22.13 -1.28
N ASP A 32 9.78 -22.99 -2.00
CA ASP A 32 9.66 -22.90 -3.46
C ASP A 32 8.74 -21.75 -3.89
N GLN A 33 7.64 -21.54 -3.18
CA GLN A 33 6.64 -20.52 -3.52
C GLN A 33 7.02 -19.10 -3.08
N TYR A 34 7.87 -18.96 -2.06
CA TYR A 34 8.18 -17.67 -1.45
C TYR A 34 9.68 -17.46 -1.34
N LYS A 35 10.15 -16.30 -1.84
CA LYS A 35 11.52 -15.86 -1.63
C LYS A 35 11.62 -15.16 -0.28
N PHE A 36 12.31 -15.79 0.65
CA PHE A 36 12.63 -15.18 1.94
C PHE A 36 14.01 -14.53 1.86
N GLU A 37 14.09 -13.23 2.12
CA GLU A 37 15.36 -12.49 2.08
C GLU A 37 16.01 -12.42 3.47
N ASN A 38 15.20 -12.33 4.53
CA ASN A 38 15.70 -12.20 5.89
C ASN A 38 15.59 -13.50 6.70
N VAL A 39 16.55 -13.70 7.61
CA VAL A 39 16.53 -14.82 8.57
C VAL A 39 15.30 -14.74 9.51
N SER A 40 14.82 -13.52 9.81
CA SER A 40 13.59 -13.34 10.59
C SER A 40 12.37 -13.95 9.90
N ASP A 41 12.28 -13.84 8.58
CA ASP A 41 11.15 -14.39 7.82
C ASP A 41 11.18 -15.93 7.82
N LEU A 42 12.38 -16.52 7.81
CA LEU A 42 12.56 -17.97 7.95
C LEU A 42 12.17 -18.46 9.36
N GLN A 43 12.45 -17.68 10.40
CA GLN A 43 12.03 -17.99 11.77
C GLN A 43 10.50 -17.87 11.94
N ASP A 44 9.89 -16.88 11.30
CA ASP A 44 8.43 -16.74 11.31
C ASP A 44 7.76 -17.86 10.51
N MET A 45 8.37 -18.36 9.44
CA MET A 45 7.90 -19.55 8.75
C MET A 45 7.95 -20.80 9.65
N ASP A 46 9.02 -20.97 10.43
CA ASP A 46 9.11 -22.07 11.39
C ASP A 46 7.99 -21.98 12.44
N ARG A 47 7.65 -20.77 12.91
CA ARG A 47 6.52 -20.56 13.82
C ARG A 47 5.19 -20.93 13.17
N VAL A 48 4.99 -20.59 11.90
CA VAL A 48 3.79 -20.97 11.14
C VAL A 48 3.68 -22.49 11.04
N LEU A 49 4.76 -23.19 10.67
CA LEU A 49 4.77 -24.65 10.55
C LEU A 49 4.50 -25.35 11.90
N VAL A 50 5.11 -24.86 12.99
CA VAL A 50 4.83 -25.37 14.34
C VAL A 50 3.37 -25.15 14.73
N GLY A 51 2.84 -23.96 14.44
CA GLY A 51 1.44 -23.63 14.69
C GLY A 51 0.48 -24.58 13.95
N GLU A 52 0.73 -24.85 12.67
CA GLU A 52 -0.08 -25.79 11.88
C GLU A 52 -0.08 -27.21 12.46
N ILE A 53 1.07 -27.72 12.88
CA ILE A 53 1.17 -29.03 13.52
C ILE A 53 0.42 -29.05 14.85
N LEU A 54 0.58 -28.03 15.70
CA LEU A 54 -0.11 -27.96 16.98
C LEU A 54 -1.63 -27.88 16.81
N SER A 55 -2.12 -27.08 15.86
CA SER A 55 -3.55 -27.02 15.55
C SER A 55 -4.09 -28.37 15.08
N PHE A 56 -3.33 -29.09 14.25
CA PHE A 56 -3.68 -30.44 13.82
C PHE A 56 -3.72 -31.44 14.99
N ARG A 57 -2.70 -31.43 15.85
CA ARG A 57 -2.62 -32.29 17.04
C ARG A 57 -3.80 -32.05 17.98
N TRP A 58 -4.04 -30.80 18.36
CA TRP A 58 -5.15 -30.43 19.24
C TRP A 58 -6.50 -30.74 18.62
N GLY A 59 -6.64 -30.58 17.29
CA GLY A 59 -7.81 -31.05 16.55
C GLY A 59 -8.02 -32.56 16.67
N SER A 60 -6.97 -33.37 16.49
CA SER A 60 -7.08 -34.83 16.63
C SER A 60 -7.39 -35.26 18.05
N TRP A 61 -6.85 -34.58 19.06
CA TRP A 61 -7.09 -34.89 20.47
C TRP A 61 -8.53 -34.58 20.87
N LEU A 62 -9.08 -33.45 20.42
CA LEU A 62 -10.50 -33.12 20.63
C LEU A 62 -11.44 -34.15 19.97
N VAL A 63 -11.10 -34.64 18.77
CA VAL A 63 -11.92 -35.65 18.08
C VAL A 63 -11.88 -37.02 18.76
N LYS A 64 -10.74 -37.38 19.35
CA LYS A 64 -10.54 -38.66 20.04
C LYS A 64 -10.90 -38.63 21.52
N GLU A 65 -11.19 -37.44 22.06
CA GLU A 65 -11.43 -37.16 23.50
C GLU A 65 -10.30 -37.65 24.42
N ALA A 66 -9.14 -37.95 23.83
CA ALA A 66 -8.00 -38.55 24.49
C ALA A 66 -6.70 -37.92 24.00
N ASP A 67 -5.77 -37.74 24.93
CA ASP A 67 -4.44 -37.20 24.63
C ASP A 67 -3.57 -38.23 23.90
N TYR A 68 -2.32 -37.85 23.63
CA TYR A 68 -1.35 -38.75 22.99
C TYR A 68 -1.09 -40.03 23.81
N ASP A 69 -1.19 -39.96 25.14
CA ASP A 69 -0.97 -41.07 26.07
C ASP A 69 -2.27 -41.86 26.36
N GLY A 70 -3.39 -41.50 25.71
CA GLY A 70 -4.70 -42.13 25.90
C GLY A 70 -5.45 -41.71 27.17
N ARG A 71 -5.05 -40.61 27.81
CA ARG A 71 -5.75 -40.03 28.97
C ARG A 71 -6.92 -39.18 28.49
N SER A 72 -8.05 -39.26 29.20
CA SER A 72 -9.23 -38.45 28.90
C SER A 72 -8.92 -36.95 29.02
N ILE A 73 -9.44 -36.15 28.09
CA ILE A 73 -9.27 -34.70 28.02
C ILE A 73 -10.46 -33.96 28.65
N GLU A 74 -11.47 -34.65 29.18
CA GLU A 74 -12.73 -34.05 29.69
C GLU A 74 -12.51 -32.80 30.58
N ASP A 75 -11.52 -32.82 31.48
CA ASP A 75 -11.23 -31.71 32.40
C ASP A 75 -10.54 -30.50 31.74
N ILE A 76 -9.94 -30.68 30.56
CA ILE A 76 -9.09 -29.68 29.87
C ILE A 76 -9.71 -29.27 28.52
N GLU A 77 -10.78 -29.93 28.08
CA GLU A 77 -11.39 -29.78 26.76
C GLU A 77 -11.72 -28.31 26.42
N ASP A 78 -12.37 -27.59 27.36
CA ASP A 78 -12.73 -26.19 27.17
C ASP A 78 -11.51 -25.27 27.05
N LYS A 79 -10.45 -25.56 27.80
CA LYS A 79 -9.19 -24.81 27.73
C LYS A 79 -8.47 -25.09 26.41
N LEU A 80 -8.46 -26.35 25.97
CA LEU A 80 -7.84 -26.78 24.72
C LEU A 80 -8.56 -26.16 23.50
N LYS A 81 -9.90 -26.11 23.52
CA LYS A 81 -10.69 -25.43 22.47
C LYS A 81 -10.35 -23.95 22.35
N ARG A 82 -10.21 -23.24 23.47
CA ARG A 82 -9.81 -21.81 23.48
C ARG A 82 -8.40 -21.63 22.95
N GLN A 83 -7.44 -22.39 23.46
CA GLN A 83 -6.04 -22.32 23.03
C GLN A 83 -5.89 -22.63 21.54
N LYS A 84 -6.61 -23.63 21.02
CA LYS A 84 -6.64 -23.92 19.59
C LYS A 84 -7.16 -22.74 18.77
N LEU A 85 -8.27 -22.15 19.19
CA LEU A 85 -8.88 -21.02 18.48
C LEU A 85 -7.96 -19.79 18.48
N ASP A 86 -7.23 -19.54 19.56
CA ASP A 86 -6.25 -18.46 19.63
C ASP A 86 -5.04 -18.74 18.73
N LEU A 87 -4.52 -19.97 18.76
CA LEU A 87 -3.41 -20.39 17.90
C LEU A 87 -3.78 -20.33 16.40
N ASP A 88 -4.99 -20.72 16.03
CA ASP A 88 -5.49 -20.63 14.66
C ASP A 88 -5.58 -19.16 14.19
N LYS A 89 -5.99 -18.25 15.07
CA LYS A 89 -6.01 -16.81 14.78
C LYS A 89 -4.59 -16.26 14.60
N GLU A 90 -3.68 -16.58 15.52
CA GLU A 90 -2.28 -16.13 15.46
C GLU A 90 -1.59 -16.65 14.19
N THR A 91 -1.80 -17.92 13.85
CA THR A 91 -1.28 -18.53 12.62
C THR A 91 -1.83 -17.83 11.37
N ARG A 92 -3.11 -17.44 11.38
CA ARG A 92 -3.71 -16.67 10.28
C ARG A 92 -3.09 -15.28 10.15
N ILE A 93 -2.90 -14.58 11.26
CA ILE A 93 -2.29 -13.24 11.29
C ILE A 93 -0.84 -13.30 10.82
N LEU A 94 -0.07 -14.30 11.24
CA LEU A 94 1.30 -14.51 10.79
C LEU A 94 1.35 -14.76 9.28
N LYS A 95 0.48 -15.62 8.75
CA LYS A 95 0.37 -15.87 7.30
C LYS A 95 -0.01 -14.61 6.52
N GLU A 96 -0.86 -13.77 7.08
CA GLU A 96 -1.25 -12.49 6.49
C GLU A 96 -0.06 -11.52 6.43
N LYS A 97 0.65 -11.34 7.55
CA LYS A 97 1.85 -10.47 7.61
C LYS A 97 2.97 -10.94 6.69
N MET A 98 3.12 -12.24 6.50
CA MET A 98 4.11 -12.83 5.60
C MET A 98 3.67 -12.81 4.12
N GLY A 99 2.49 -12.25 3.79
CA GLY A 99 2.01 -12.20 2.42
C GLY A 99 1.59 -13.56 1.85
N LEU A 100 1.41 -14.59 2.68
CA LEU A 100 1.08 -15.96 2.26
C LEU A 100 -0.42 -16.13 1.89
N ASN A 101 -1.22 -15.07 2.04
CA ASN A 101 -2.65 -15.09 1.75
C ASN A 101 -2.94 -15.19 0.25
N ARG A 102 -4.09 -15.80 -0.07
CA ARG A 102 -4.60 -15.90 -1.45
C ARG A 102 -4.81 -14.52 -2.08
N ALA A 103 -5.28 -13.54 -1.31
CA ALA A 103 -5.45 -12.16 -1.76
C ALA A 103 -4.11 -11.56 -2.21
N HIS A 104 -3.06 -11.65 -1.40
CA HIS A 104 -1.72 -11.17 -1.78
C HIS A 104 -1.15 -11.87 -3.01
N ARG A 105 -1.42 -13.17 -3.20
CA ARG A 105 -1.04 -13.86 -4.44
C ARG A 105 -1.75 -13.28 -5.66
N GLN A 106 -3.05 -13.03 -5.55
CA GLN A 106 -3.82 -12.41 -6.64
C GLN A 106 -3.41 -10.96 -6.87
N ASP A 107 -3.13 -10.18 -5.83
CA ASP A 107 -2.64 -8.81 -5.95
C ASP A 107 -1.24 -8.75 -6.56
N SER A 108 -0.35 -9.71 -6.22
CA SER A 108 0.98 -9.81 -6.82
C SER A 108 0.94 -10.27 -8.28
N GLU A 109 -0.04 -11.09 -8.66
CA GLU A 109 -0.29 -11.46 -10.07
C GLU A 109 -0.93 -10.31 -10.86
N GLN A 110 -1.70 -9.43 -10.20
CA GLN A 110 -2.36 -8.25 -10.79
C GLN A 110 -1.50 -6.98 -10.78
N GLN A 111 -0.38 -6.95 -10.06
CA GLN A 111 0.62 -5.88 -10.15
C GLN A 111 1.75 -6.32 -11.08
N SER A 112 1.41 -6.61 -12.35
CA SER A 112 2.45 -6.79 -13.36
C SER A 112 3.25 -5.49 -13.47
N THR A 113 4.55 -5.59 -13.74
CA THR A 113 5.37 -4.42 -14.09
C THR A 113 4.76 -3.64 -15.24
N ALA A 114 3.99 -4.32 -16.11
CA ALA A 114 3.23 -3.69 -17.18
C ALA A 114 2.12 -2.77 -16.65
N ASP A 115 1.34 -3.21 -15.66
CA ASP A 115 0.25 -2.40 -15.07
C ASP A 115 0.81 -1.19 -14.31
N TYR A 116 1.96 -1.38 -13.64
CA TYR A 116 2.69 -0.27 -13.04
C TYR A 116 3.16 0.75 -14.08
N LEU A 117 3.76 0.28 -15.19
CA LEU A 117 4.19 1.14 -16.29
C LEU A 117 3.00 1.87 -16.94
N GLU A 118 1.86 1.20 -17.12
CA GLU A 118 0.65 1.79 -17.68
C GLU A 118 0.09 2.88 -16.74
N SER A 119 0.05 2.62 -15.44
CA SER A 119 -0.35 3.63 -14.44
C SER A 119 0.57 4.85 -14.46
N LEU A 120 1.87 4.63 -14.65
CA LEU A 120 2.87 5.69 -14.68
C LEU A 120 2.78 6.51 -15.98
N LEU A 121 2.50 5.86 -17.11
CA LEU A 121 2.22 6.51 -18.39
C LEU A 121 0.95 7.37 -18.32
N ARG A 122 -0.14 6.84 -17.74
CA ARG A 122 -1.39 7.60 -17.58
C ARG A 122 -1.17 8.85 -16.72
N HIS A 123 -0.45 8.73 -15.61
CA HIS A 123 -0.15 9.88 -14.76
C HIS A 123 0.79 10.89 -15.44
N ALA A 124 1.70 10.44 -16.32
CA ALA A 124 2.55 11.34 -17.10
C ALA A 124 1.74 12.12 -18.16
N GLU A 125 0.74 11.48 -18.77
CA GLU A 125 -0.18 12.14 -19.71
C GLU A 125 -1.04 13.19 -18.99
N GLU A 126 -1.62 12.84 -17.84
CA GLU A 126 -2.37 13.78 -16.98
C GLU A 126 -1.51 14.99 -16.57
N PHE A 127 -0.24 14.77 -16.24
CA PHE A 127 0.71 15.85 -15.93
C PHE A 127 0.97 16.76 -17.14
N GLY A 128 1.12 16.18 -18.33
CA GLY A 128 1.28 16.93 -19.57
C GLY A 128 0.09 17.86 -19.85
N ILE A 129 -1.13 17.33 -19.74
CA ILE A 129 -2.36 18.09 -19.95
C ILE A 129 -2.45 19.28 -19.00
N HIS A 130 -2.16 19.07 -17.71
CA HIS A 130 -2.19 20.17 -16.73
C HIS A 130 -1.15 21.26 -17.00
N ARG A 131 0.06 20.88 -17.43
CA ARG A 131 1.08 21.86 -17.79
C ARG A 131 0.67 22.69 -19.01
N ASP A 132 -0.01 22.09 -19.98
CA ASP A 132 -0.55 22.81 -21.12
C ASP A 132 -1.67 23.78 -20.71
N GLU A 133 -2.54 23.39 -19.77
CA GLU A 133 -3.57 24.26 -19.18
C GLU A 133 -2.96 25.46 -18.43
N GLU A 134 -1.93 25.24 -17.61
CA GLU A 134 -1.18 26.30 -16.91
C GLU A 134 -0.55 27.28 -17.91
N ILE A 135 0.11 26.76 -18.95
CA ILE A 135 0.77 27.59 -19.98
C ILE A 135 -0.28 28.40 -20.77
N SER A 136 -1.42 27.78 -21.12
CA SER A 136 -2.49 28.48 -21.81
C SER A 136 -3.04 29.63 -20.97
N LYS A 137 -3.38 29.38 -19.70
CA LYS A 137 -3.93 30.42 -18.83
C LYS A 137 -2.91 31.51 -18.50
N ALA A 138 -1.64 31.16 -18.30
CA ALA A 138 -0.57 32.14 -18.15
C ALA A 138 -0.44 33.04 -19.38
N THR A 139 -0.56 32.47 -20.58
CA THR A 139 -0.50 33.22 -21.84
C THR A 139 -1.68 34.18 -21.97
N ASP A 140 -2.89 33.74 -21.60
CA ASP A 140 -4.09 34.58 -21.62
C ASP A 140 -3.97 35.76 -20.65
N LEU A 141 -3.57 35.51 -19.41
CA LEU A 141 -3.36 36.55 -18.40
C LEU A 141 -2.27 37.55 -18.84
N LEU A 142 -1.17 37.08 -19.43
CA LEU A 142 -0.12 37.95 -19.96
C LEU A 142 -0.61 38.82 -21.13
N ARG A 143 -1.43 38.28 -22.03
CA ARG A 143 -2.02 39.06 -23.12
C ARG A 143 -2.98 40.13 -22.62
N GLU A 144 -3.75 39.84 -21.57
CA GLU A 144 -4.62 40.83 -20.92
C GLU A 144 -3.80 41.97 -20.29
N VAL A 145 -2.68 41.66 -19.62
CA VAL A 145 -1.75 42.68 -19.11
C VAL A 145 -1.20 43.55 -20.24
N PHE A 146 -0.70 42.93 -21.33
CA PHE A 146 -0.19 43.70 -22.47
C PHE A 146 -1.28 44.58 -23.12
N THR A 147 -2.52 44.13 -23.09
CA THR A 147 -3.66 44.92 -23.60
C THR A 147 -3.93 46.12 -22.69
N GLN A 148 -3.95 45.93 -21.37
CA GLN A 148 -4.14 47.02 -20.40
C GLN A 148 -2.99 48.04 -20.45
N VAL A 149 -1.74 47.58 -20.50
CA VAL A 149 -0.56 48.46 -20.63
C VAL A 149 -0.53 49.15 -21.99
N GLY A 150 -0.90 48.45 -23.06
CA GLY A 150 -1.00 49.04 -24.39
C GLY A 150 -2.13 50.06 -24.50
N LEU A 151 -3.22 49.90 -23.75
CA LEU A 151 -4.28 50.90 -23.65
C LEU A 151 -3.79 52.12 -22.86
N TYR A 152 -3.14 51.91 -21.71
CA TYR A 152 -2.53 52.99 -20.93
C TYR A 152 -1.63 53.92 -21.76
N LEU A 153 -0.75 53.33 -22.60
CA LEU A 153 0.18 54.09 -23.43
C LEU A 153 -0.48 54.86 -24.59
N ARG A 154 -1.74 54.54 -24.95
CA ARG A 154 -2.43 55.08 -26.13
C ARG A 154 -3.59 56.02 -25.81
N THR A 155 -4.07 56.07 -24.58
CA THR A 155 -5.14 56.99 -24.14
C THR A 155 -4.62 58.17 -23.35
N ASP A 156 -5.38 59.27 -23.37
CA ASP A 156 -5.12 60.50 -22.64
C ASP A 156 -5.54 60.42 -21.17
N GLU A 157 -5.10 61.37 -20.33
CA GLU A 157 -5.23 61.32 -18.88
C GLU A 157 -6.69 61.31 -18.37
N GLU A 158 -7.60 61.99 -19.07
CA GLU A 158 -9.05 61.95 -18.78
C GLU A 158 -9.69 60.60 -19.17
N GLU A 159 -9.24 59.99 -20.26
CA GLU A 159 -9.71 58.67 -20.70
C GLU A 159 -9.17 57.54 -19.80
N ARG A 160 -7.94 57.68 -19.28
CA ARG A 160 -7.35 56.74 -18.30
C ARG A 160 -8.14 56.72 -17.00
N ALA A 161 -8.59 57.88 -16.53
CA ALA A 161 -9.44 57.99 -15.33
C ALA A 161 -10.83 57.37 -15.55
N HIS A 162 -11.41 57.53 -16.74
CA HIS A 162 -12.71 56.94 -17.08
C HIS A 162 -12.66 55.43 -17.28
N LEU A 163 -11.59 54.91 -17.90
CA LEU A 163 -11.41 53.49 -18.17
C LEU A 163 -10.81 52.71 -16.98
N LYS A 164 -10.41 53.40 -15.89
CA LYS A 164 -9.71 52.81 -14.74
C LYS A 164 -8.46 52.04 -15.15
N ILE A 165 -7.68 52.63 -16.05
CA ILE A 165 -6.41 52.07 -16.53
C ILE A 165 -5.30 52.95 -15.98
N ASN A 166 -5.29 53.18 -14.67
CA ASN A 166 -4.14 53.77 -14.01
C ASN A 166 -3.14 52.67 -13.64
N PRO A 167 -1.85 52.99 -13.46
CA PRO A 167 -0.84 52.02 -13.05
C PRO A 167 -1.22 51.27 -11.76
N GLU A 168 -1.90 51.95 -10.85
CA GLU A 168 -2.42 51.35 -9.61
C GLU A 168 -3.55 50.34 -9.87
N ASP A 169 -4.39 50.57 -10.88
CA ASP A 169 -5.48 49.65 -11.24
C ASP A 169 -4.96 48.39 -11.94
N ILE A 170 -3.93 48.53 -12.78
CA ILE A 170 -3.23 47.39 -13.41
C ILE A 170 -2.52 46.55 -12.34
N MET A 171 -1.86 47.19 -11.37
CA MET A 171 -1.24 46.50 -10.24
C MET A 171 -2.27 45.81 -9.35
N ARG A 172 -3.41 46.44 -9.10
CA ARG A 172 -4.53 45.86 -8.35
C ARG A 172 -5.09 44.62 -9.06
N TRP A 173 -5.28 44.70 -10.38
CA TRP A 173 -5.74 43.59 -11.19
C TRP A 173 -4.75 42.40 -11.17
N LEU A 174 -3.44 42.67 -11.24
CA LEU A 174 -2.41 41.62 -11.10
C LEU A 174 -2.48 40.90 -9.75
N ILE A 175 -2.75 41.63 -8.66
CA ILE A 175 -2.78 41.08 -7.29
C ILE A 175 -4.12 40.38 -7.01
N GLU A 176 -5.24 40.95 -7.45
CA GLU A 176 -6.59 40.47 -7.10
C GLU A 176 -7.17 39.46 -8.08
N VAL A 177 -6.72 39.46 -9.35
CA VAL A 177 -7.30 38.62 -10.41
C VAL A 177 -6.26 37.66 -10.96
N ALA A 178 -5.13 38.16 -11.47
CA ALA A 178 -4.16 37.30 -12.15
C ALA A 178 -3.51 36.28 -11.20
N LYS A 179 -3.08 36.71 -10.01
CA LYS A 179 -2.44 35.82 -9.03
C LYS A 179 -3.41 34.76 -8.48
N PRO A 180 -4.63 35.09 -8.02
CA PRO A 180 -5.55 34.07 -7.50
C PRO A 180 -6.05 33.08 -8.56
N GLU A 181 -6.23 33.51 -9.81
CA GLU A 181 -6.60 32.59 -10.89
C GLU A 181 -5.48 31.60 -11.22
N PHE A 182 -4.23 32.05 -11.19
CA PHE A 182 -3.07 31.18 -11.37
C PHE A 182 -2.90 30.21 -10.19
N ASP A 183 -2.97 30.74 -8.96
CA ASP A 183 -2.86 29.94 -7.72
C ASP A 183 -4.01 28.91 -7.59
N ALA A 184 -5.19 29.18 -8.17
CA ALA A 184 -6.33 28.25 -8.16
C ALA A 184 -6.11 27.02 -9.04
N ILE A 185 -5.42 27.17 -10.18
CA ILE A 185 -5.06 26.06 -11.07
C ILE A 185 -4.03 25.16 -10.36
N ASP A 186 -3.01 25.79 -9.78
CA ASP A 186 -2.01 25.12 -8.94
C ASP A 186 -2.69 24.35 -7.79
N ALA A 187 -3.64 24.97 -7.08
CA ALA A 187 -4.34 24.36 -5.96
C ALA A 187 -5.27 23.20 -6.37
N ALA A 188 -5.90 23.28 -7.55
CA ALA A 188 -6.70 22.20 -8.10
C ALA A 188 -5.82 21.00 -8.46
N PHE A 189 -4.65 21.25 -9.06
CA PHE A 189 -3.67 20.23 -9.41
C PHE A 189 -3.09 19.53 -8.17
N ARG A 190 -2.76 20.29 -7.10
CA ARG A 190 -2.24 19.74 -5.84
C ARG A 190 -3.20 18.76 -5.14
N LYS A 191 -4.51 18.87 -5.34
CA LYS A 191 -5.49 17.93 -4.76
C LYS A 191 -5.48 16.56 -5.45
N ASN A 192 -5.10 16.51 -6.73
CA ASN A 192 -5.18 15.29 -7.53
C ASN A 192 -3.87 14.47 -7.51
N GLN A 193 -2.74 15.05 -7.09
CA GLN A 193 -1.44 14.38 -7.16
C GLN A 193 -0.72 14.27 -5.81
N ARG A 194 -0.92 13.13 -5.13
CA ARG A 194 -0.12 12.70 -3.96
C ARG A 194 1.25 12.11 -4.33
N LEU A 195 1.44 11.66 -5.57
CA LEU A 195 2.67 10.97 -6.01
C LEU A 195 3.84 11.92 -6.30
N TRP A 196 3.56 13.18 -6.67
CA TRP A 196 4.57 14.13 -7.15
C TRP A 196 4.92 15.22 -6.12
N ILE A 197 4.06 15.45 -5.13
CA ILE A 197 4.27 16.44 -4.07
C ILE A 197 4.83 15.73 -2.84
N ARG A 198 6.14 15.85 -2.63
CA ARG A 198 6.84 15.25 -1.49
C ARG A 198 6.47 15.84 -0.13
N ASP A 199 5.85 17.02 -0.09
CA ASP A 199 5.49 17.72 1.14
C ASP A 199 4.16 17.24 1.77
N LEU A 200 3.45 16.32 1.11
CA LEU A 200 2.18 15.74 1.60
C LEU A 200 2.33 14.29 2.12
N ALA A 201 3.58 13.79 2.21
CA ALA A 201 3.91 12.48 2.76
C ALA A 201 4.24 12.55 4.25
#